data_AF-A0A060YW29-F1
#
_entry.id   AF-A0A060YW29-F1
#
_cell.length_a   1.000
_cell.length_b   1.000
_cell.length_c   1.000
_cell.angle_alpha   90.00
_cell.angle_beta   90.00
_cell.angle_gamma   90.00
#
_symmetry.space_group_name_H-M   'P 1'
#
loop_
_entity.id
_entity.type
_entity.pdbx_description
1 polymer ?
#
loop_
_entity_poly.entity_id
_entity_poly.type
_entity_poly.pdbx_seq_one_letter_code
_entity_poly.pdbx_strand_id
1 'polypeptide(L)'
;LLYKAIDSNRENLGPIYNYRIEISIFFIIYIIIIAFFMMNIFVGFVIVTFQEQGEKEYKNCELDKNQRQCVEYALKARPLRRYIPKNPYQYKFWYVVNSTGFEYIMFVLIMLNTLCLAVQVRRSSTQPIQRP
;
A
#
# COMPACT_ATOMS: atom_id res chain seq x y z
N LEU A 1 -24.35 9.02 24.89
CA LEU A 1 -25.44 9.77 24.25
C LEU A 1 -26.41 8.86 23.51
N LEU A 2 -25.94 8.06 22.54
CA LEU A 2 -26.77 7.11 21.78
C LEU A 2 -27.66 6.21 22.65
N TYR A 3 -27.08 5.44 23.57
CA TYR A 3 -27.86 4.53 24.45
C TYR A 3 -28.90 5.28 25.31
N LYS A 4 -28.54 6.45 25.84
CA LYS A 4 -29.47 7.30 26.60
C LYS A 4 -30.60 7.85 25.73
N ALA A 5 -30.38 8.06 24.44
CA ALA A 5 -31.38 8.48 23.47
C ALA A 5 -32.27 7.32 22.99
N ILE A 6 -31.73 6.10 22.92
CA ILE A 6 -32.50 4.88 22.59
C ILE A 6 -33.46 4.52 23.74
N ASP A 7 -33.01 4.69 24.98
CA ASP A 7 -33.80 4.35 26.16
C ASP A 7 -34.71 5.49 26.66
N SER A 8 -34.72 6.65 25.98
CA SER A 8 -35.46 7.82 26.43
C SER A 8 -36.97 7.64 26.30
N ASN A 9 -37.69 7.84 27.40
CA ASN A 9 -39.16 7.79 27.48
C ASN A 9 -39.76 9.22 27.39
N ARG A 10 -41.04 9.40 27.76
CA ARG A 10 -41.71 10.71 27.86
C ARG A 10 -41.09 11.57 28.98
N GLU A 11 -41.41 12.86 28.93
CA GLU A 11 -40.93 13.86 29.88
C GLU A 11 -41.22 13.46 31.34
N ASN A 12 -40.24 13.65 32.22
CA ASN A 12 -40.28 13.31 33.66
C ASN A 12 -40.40 11.82 34.00
N LEU A 13 -40.20 10.91 33.05
CA LEU A 13 -40.21 9.45 33.27
C LEU A 13 -38.81 8.84 33.10
N GLY A 14 -38.56 7.75 33.83
CA GLY A 14 -37.31 6.99 33.73
C GLY A 14 -37.11 6.30 32.37
N PRO A 15 -35.87 5.92 32.02
CA PRO A 15 -35.55 5.28 30.76
C PRO A 15 -36.19 3.88 30.65
N ILE A 16 -36.66 3.53 29.46
CA ILE A 16 -37.18 2.19 29.13
C ILE A 16 -36.25 1.59 28.08
N TYR A 17 -35.72 0.39 28.36
CA TYR A 17 -34.77 -0.29 27.48
C TYR A 17 -35.33 -0.47 26.06
N ASN A 18 -34.58 -0.03 25.05
CA ASN A 18 -34.91 -0.14 23.62
C ASN A 18 -36.26 0.51 23.20
N TYR A 19 -36.72 1.53 23.92
CA TYR A 19 -38.02 2.15 23.65
C TYR A 19 -38.07 2.98 22.35
N ARG A 20 -36.94 3.54 21.91
CA ARG A 20 -36.84 4.42 20.74
C ARG A 20 -35.69 4.02 19.81
N ILE A 21 -35.73 2.80 19.28
CA ILE A 21 -34.68 2.32 18.37
C ILE A 21 -34.57 3.14 17.08
N GLU A 22 -35.65 3.77 16.61
CA GLU A 22 -35.65 4.68 15.45
C GLU A 22 -34.67 5.85 15.61
N ILE A 23 -34.49 6.34 16.85
CA ILE A 23 -33.55 7.44 17.14
C ILE A 23 -32.10 6.97 16.88
N SER A 24 -31.80 5.69 17.03
CA SER A 24 -30.45 5.15 16.75
C SER A 24 -30.05 5.28 15.29
N ILE A 25 -31.00 5.07 14.36
CA ILE A 25 -30.76 5.16 12.92
C ILE A 25 -30.38 6.59 12.54
N PHE A 26 -31.08 7.58 13.11
CA PHE A 26 -30.74 8.99 12.93
C PHE A 26 -29.30 9.31 13.36
N PHE A 27 -28.89 8.85 14.55
CA PHE A 27 -27.53 9.07 15.04
C PHE A 27 -26.46 8.39 14.17
N ILE A 28 -26.72 7.17 13.68
CA ILE A 28 -25.79 6.44 12.81
C ILE A 28 -25.58 7.21 11.50
N ILE A 29 -26.66 7.64 10.84
CA ILE A 29 -26.59 8.42 9.60
C ILE A 29 -25.87 9.75 9.85
N TYR A 30 -26.20 10.44 10.93
CA TYR A 30 -25.57 11.70 11.32
C TYR A 30 -24.05 11.56 11.52
N ILE A 31 -23.61 10.52 12.23
CA ILE A 31 -22.18 10.25 12.47
C ILE A 31 -21.47 9.95 11.14
N ILE A 32 -22.06 9.13 10.27
CA ILE A 32 -21.46 8.79 8.98
C ILE A 32 -21.27 10.05 8.12
N ILE A 33 -22.31 10.88 8.02
CA ILE A 33 -22.26 12.12 7.23
C ILE A 33 -21.18 13.05 7.77
N ILE A 34 -21.20 13.35 9.07
CA ILE A 34 -20.21 14.27 9.66
C ILE A 34 -18.80 13.71 9.56
N ALA A 35 -18.59 12.43 9.86
CA ALA A 35 -17.28 11.81 9.74
C ALA A 35 -16.74 11.88 8.31
N PHE A 36 -17.60 11.63 7.31
CA PHE A 36 -17.23 11.74 5.90
C PHE A 36 -16.83 13.17 5.52
N PHE A 37 -17.63 14.17 5.91
CA PHE A 37 -17.30 15.57 5.68
C PHE A 37 -15.99 15.97 6.38
N MET A 38 -15.79 15.57 7.64
CA MET A 38 -14.58 15.86 8.39
C MET A 38 -13.34 15.24 7.74
N MET A 39 -13.42 13.99 7.27
CA MET A 39 -12.32 13.34 6.55
C MET A 39 -12.02 14.03 5.22
N ASN A 40 -13.04 14.45 4.47
CA ASN A 40 -12.83 15.16 3.21
C ASN A 40 -12.19 16.55 3.41
N ILE A 41 -12.62 17.29 4.43
CA ILE A 41 -12.00 18.58 4.79
C ILE A 41 -10.55 18.35 5.21
N PHE A 42 -10.28 17.34 6.04
CA PHE A 42 -8.93 17.02 6.49
C PHE A 42 -8.01 16.64 5.32
N VAL A 43 -8.45 15.74 4.44
CA VAL A 43 -7.70 15.34 3.25
C VAL A 43 -7.46 16.53 2.33
N GLY A 44 -8.48 17.36 2.10
CA GLY A 44 -8.35 18.58 1.31
C GLY A 44 -7.31 19.54 1.87
N PHE A 45 -7.36 19.82 3.18
CA PHE A 45 -6.37 20.66 3.85
C PHE A 45 -4.94 20.09 3.72
N VAL A 46 -4.77 18.80 4.02
CA VAL A 46 -3.47 18.13 3.93
C VAL A 46 -2.91 18.21 2.50
N ILE A 47 -3.73 17.94 1.48
CA ILE A 47 -3.32 18.05 0.07
C ILE A 47 -2.86 19.48 -0.26
N VAL A 48 -3.66 20.49 0.09
CA VAL A 48 -3.33 21.90 -0.18
C VAL A 48 -2.02 22.29 0.50
N THR A 49 -1.82 21.89 1.76
CA THR A 49 -0.56 22.19 2.46
C THR A 49 0.64 21.51 1.82
N PHE A 50 0.52 20.26 1.36
CA PHE A 50 1.61 19.58 0.65
C PHE A 50 1.91 20.19 -0.71
N GLN A 51 0.88 20.64 -1.44
CA GLN A 51 1.07 21.35 -2.69
C GLN A 51 1.79 22.68 -2.45
N GLU A 52 1.38 23.44 -1.43
CA GLU A 52 2.02 24.72 -1.10
C GLU A 52 3.47 24.54 -0.62
N GLN A 53 3.75 23.53 0.21
CA GLN A 53 5.12 23.20 0.64
C GLN A 53 5.98 22.73 -0.53
N GLY A 54 5.46 21.82 -1.37
CA GLY A 54 6.15 21.31 -2.55
C GLY A 54 6.42 22.40 -3.60
N GLU A 55 5.54 23.39 -3.74
CA GLU A 55 5.77 24.51 -4.66
C GLU A 55 6.69 25.58 -4.08
N LYS A 56 6.61 25.87 -2.76
CA LYS A 56 7.47 26.86 -2.10
C LYS A 56 8.95 26.50 -2.16
N GLU A 57 9.31 25.22 -2.09
CA GLU A 57 10.70 24.77 -2.25
C GLU A 57 11.26 25.05 -3.66
N TYR A 58 10.38 25.29 -4.65
CA TYR A 58 10.74 25.33 -6.07
C TYR A 58 10.37 26.65 -6.78
N LYS A 59 9.89 27.67 -6.07
CA LYS A 59 9.49 28.99 -6.62
C LYS A 59 10.58 29.78 -7.34
N ASN A 60 11.86 29.37 -7.26
CA ASN A 60 13.01 30.14 -7.77
C ASN A 60 13.62 29.60 -9.07
N CYS A 61 12.90 28.80 -9.87
CA CYS A 61 13.41 28.30 -11.15
C CYS A 61 12.38 28.53 -12.27
N GLU A 62 12.82 29.10 -13.40
CA GLU A 62 12.02 29.33 -14.62
C GLU A 62 11.61 28.03 -15.36
N LEU A 63 12.04 26.86 -14.89
CA LEU A 63 11.76 25.57 -15.52
C LEU A 63 10.55 24.85 -14.89
N ASP A 64 9.67 24.29 -15.72
CA ASP A 64 8.58 23.42 -15.28
C ASP A 64 9.08 22.09 -14.68
N LYS A 65 8.23 21.41 -13.88
CA LYS A 65 8.54 20.13 -13.20
C LYS A 65 9.12 19.09 -14.16
N ASN A 66 8.54 18.94 -15.36
CA ASN A 66 8.99 17.96 -16.34
C ASN A 66 10.37 18.30 -16.92
N GLN A 67 10.60 19.58 -17.20
CA GLN A 67 11.88 20.05 -17.72
C GLN A 67 12.99 19.85 -16.70
N ARG A 68 12.70 20.14 -15.43
CA ARG A 68 13.66 19.93 -14.35
C ARG A 68 14.02 18.45 -14.18
N GLN A 69 13.03 17.55 -14.19
CA GLN A 69 13.31 16.12 -14.08
C GLN A 69 14.16 15.62 -15.26
N CYS A 70 13.90 16.13 -16.47
CA CYS A 70 14.70 15.82 -17.66
C CYS A 70 16.14 16.33 -17.53
N VAL A 71 16.33 17.59 -17.13
CA VAL A 71 17.66 18.20 -16.93
C VAL A 71 18.42 17.50 -15.81
N GLU A 72 17.77 17.22 -14.68
CA GLU A 72 18.38 16.52 -13.57
C GLU A 72 18.79 15.09 -13.96
N TYR A 73 17.95 14.37 -14.70
CA TYR A 73 18.29 13.06 -15.23
C TYR A 73 19.49 13.15 -16.19
N ALA A 74 19.47 14.08 -17.15
CA ALA A 74 20.55 14.27 -18.10
C ALA A 74 21.88 14.61 -17.42
N LEU A 75 21.85 15.44 -16.36
CA LEU A 75 23.04 15.84 -15.62
C LEU A 75 23.55 14.76 -14.66
N LYS A 76 22.67 13.96 -14.05
CA LYS A 76 23.04 12.96 -13.03
C LYS A 76 23.19 11.54 -13.58
N ALA A 77 22.73 11.26 -14.80
CA ALA A 77 22.82 9.94 -15.39
C ALA A 77 24.28 9.48 -15.48
N ARG A 78 24.57 8.31 -14.92
CA ARG A 78 25.87 7.64 -15.06
C ARG A 78 25.72 6.47 -16.02
N PRO A 79 26.74 6.19 -16.85
CA PRO A 79 26.69 5.07 -17.77
C PRO A 79 26.54 3.75 -17.00
N LEU A 80 25.65 2.87 -17.48
CA LEU A 80 25.50 1.53 -16.94
C LEU A 80 26.76 0.72 -17.23
N ARG A 81 27.35 0.13 -16.19
CA ARG A 81 28.52 -0.74 -16.34
C ARG A 81 28.08 -2.11 -16.84
N ARG A 82 28.29 -2.39 -18.13
CA ARG A 82 28.07 -3.72 -18.71
C ARG A 82 29.42 -4.43 -18.91
N TYR A 83 29.62 -5.55 -18.20
CA TYR A 83 30.81 -6.39 -18.38
C TYR A 83 30.61 -7.30 -19.59
N ILE A 84 31.41 -7.11 -20.65
CA ILE A 84 31.41 -7.93 -21.86
C ILE A 84 32.75 -8.70 -21.89
N PRO A 85 32.73 -10.05 -21.77
CA PRO A 85 33.95 -10.84 -21.79
C PRO A 85 34.59 -10.86 -23.19
N LYS A 86 35.92 -10.86 -23.25
CA LYS A 86 36.69 -10.83 -24.51
C LYS A 86 36.99 -12.22 -25.08
N ASN A 87 37.04 -13.26 -24.24
CA ASN A 87 37.36 -14.63 -24.66
C ASN A 87 36.10 -15.30 -25.27
N PRO A 88 36.17 -15.91 -26.46
CA PRO A 88 35.02 -16.55 -27.12
C PRO A 88 34.30 -17.60 -26.25
N TYR A 89 35.02 -18.37 -25.44
CA TYR A 89 34.40 -19.35 -24.55
C TYR A 89 33.60 -18.68 -23.41
N GLN A 90 34.15 -17.63 -22.82
CA GLN A 90 33.48 -16.85 -21.78
C GLN A 90 32.28 -16.09 -22.35
N TYR A 91 32.37 -15.62 -23.60
CA TYR A 91 31.25 -14.97 -24.28
C TYR A 91 30.08 -15.93 -24.50
N LYS A 92 30.34 -17.17 -24.90
CA LYS A 92 29.30 -18.19 -25.06
C LYS A 92 28.56 -18.47 -23.74
N PHE A 93 29.29 -18.56 -22.62
CA PHE A 93 28.70 -18.73 -21.30
C PHE A 93 27.91 -17.48 -20.85
N TRP A 94 28.48 -16.29 -21.03
CA TRP A 94 27.82 -15.02 -20.72
C TRP A 94 26.52 -14.83 -21.50
N TYR A 95 26.49 -15.23 -22.77
CA TYR A 95 25.28 -15.17 -23.59
C TYR A 95 24.17 -16.08 -23.05
N VAL A 96 24.51 -17.27 -22.58
CA VAL A 96 23.54 -18.21 -21.99
C VAL A 96 22.97 -17.65 -20.68
N VAL A 97 23.83 -17.20 -19.78
CA VAL A 97 23.41 -16.66 -18.47
C VAL A 97 22.60 -15.37 -18.63
N ASN A 98 22.89 -14.57 -19.64
CA ASN A 98 22.14 -13.35 -19.93
C ASN A 98 20.95 -13.55 -20.88
N SER A 99 20.59 -14.80 -21.20
CA SER A 99 19.43 -15.06 -22.03
C SER A 99 18.14 -15.02 -21.21
N THR A 100 17.06 -14.50 -21.80
CA THR A 100 15.73 -14.49 -21.16
C THR A 100 15.26 -15.91 -20.82
N GLY A 101 15.66 -16.92 -21.60
CA GLY A 101 15.37 -18.32 -21.30
C GLY A 101 15.95 -18.78 -19.96
N PHE A 102 17.19 -18.41 -19.65
CA PHE A 102 17.81 -18.70 -18.35
C PHE A 102 17.11 -17.96 -17.21
N GLU A 103 16.69 -16.71 -17.42
CA GLU A 103 15.90 -15.96 -16.45
C GLU A 103 14.59 -16.67 -16.09
N TYR A 104 13.84 -17.19 -17.09
CA TYR A 104 12.62 -17.96 -16.83
C TYR A 104 12.88 -19.27 -16.09
N ILE A 105 13.96 -19.99 -16.41
CA ILE A 105 14.33 -21.22 -15.70
C ILE A 105 14.61 -20.92 -14.23
N MET A 106 15.39 -19.88 -13.94
CA MET A 106 15.68 -19.45 -12.57
C MET A 106 14.41 -19.04 -11.81
N PHE A 107 13.51 -18.31 -12.46
CA PHE A 107 12.23 -17.93 -11.88
C PHE A 107 11.37 -19.15 -11.52
N VAL A 108 11.26 -20.13 -12.42
CA VAL A 108 10.52 -21.38 -12.17
C VAL A 108 11.14 -22.17 -11.02
N LEU A 109 12.47 -22.27 -10.95
CA LEU A 109 13.17 -22.96 -9.85
C LEU A 109 12.89 -22.31 -8.50
N ILE A 110 12.91 -20.98 -8.42
CA ILE A 110 12.57 -20.23 -7.20
C ILE A 110 11.11 -20.51 -6.81
N MET A 111 10.18 -20.40 -7.76
CA MET A 111 8.76 -20.69 -7.53
C MET A 111 8.52 -22.11 -7.01
N LEU A 112 9.16 -23.11 -7.62
CA LEU A 112 9.06 -24.50 -7.18
C LEU A 112 9.66 -24.71 -5.78
N ASN A 113 10.78 -24.06 -5.46
CA ASN A 113 11.36 -24.12 -4.12
C ASN A 113 10.42 -23.52 -3.06
N THR A 114 9.85 -22.34 -3.33
CA THR A 114 8.85 -21.70 -2.46
C THR A 114 7.62 -22.59 -2.27
N LEU A 115 7.10 -23.19 -3.34
CA LEU A 115 5.97 -24.12 -3.25
C LEU A 115 6.30 -25.37 -2.44
N CYS A 116 7.50 -25.94 -2.62
CA CYS A 116 7.96 -27.09 -1.86
C CYS A 116 8.01 -26.78 -0.36
N LEU A 117 8.58 -25.63 0.02
CA LEU A 117 8.60 -25.13 1.40
C LEU A 117 7.19 -24.94 1.95
N ALA A 118 6.28 -24.31 1.19
CA ALA A 118 4.90 -24.10 1.61
C ALA A 118 4.14 -25.40 1.87
N VAL A 119 4.37 -26.43 1.05
CA VAL A 119 3.79 -27.76 1.23
C VAL A 119 4.39 -28.46 2.46
N GLN A 120 5.70 -28.33 2.69
CA GLN A 120 6.36 -28.89 3.86
C GLN A 120 5.83 -28.28 5.16
N VAL A 121 5.65 -26.94 5.21
CA VAL A 121 5.03 -26.26 6.36
C VAL A 121 3.63 -26.81 6.62
N ARG A 122 2.79 -26.92 5.57
CA ARG A 122 1.44 -27.48 5.71
C ARG A 122 1.46 -28.92 6.24
N ARG A 123 2.39 -29.76 5.75
CA ARG A 123 2.53 -31.15 6.23
C ARG A 123 3.00 -31.21 7.69
N SER A 124 3.96 -30.39 8.08
CA SER A 124 4.44 -30.30 9.46
C SER A 124 3.35 -29.80 10.43
N SER A 125 2.47 -28.89 9.99
CA SER A 125 1.32 -28.43 10.78
C SER A 125 0.15 -29.43 10.84
N THR A 126 0.11 -30.42 9.93
CA THR A 126 -0.97 -31.42 9.85
C THR A 126 -0.60 -32.77 10.49
N GLN A 127 0.67 -32.96 10.88
CA GLN A 127 1.04 -34.10 11.72
C GLN A 127 0.48 -33.88 13.12
N PRO A 128 -0.43 -34.74 13.64
CA PRO A 128 -0.79 -34.67 15.05
C PRO A 128 0.48 -34.90 15.86
N ILE A 129 0.70 -34.01 16.83
CA ILE A 129 1.79 -34.10 17.79
C ILE A 129 1.64 -35.44 18.53
N GLN A 130 2.31 -36.49 18.06
CA GLN A 130 2.57 -37.67 18.86
C GLN A 130 3.65 -37.26 19.87
N ARG A 131 3.22 -36.63 20.97
CA ARG A 131 4.09 -36.40 22.13
C ARG A 131 4.45 -37.78 22.72
N PRO A 132 5.73 -38.06 23.04
CA PRO A 132 6.10 -39.20 23.87
C PRO A 132 5.47 -39.09 25.27
#